data_AF-A0A7S1R9J7-F1
#
_entry.id   AF-A0A7S1R9J7-F1
#
_cell.length_a   1.000
_cell.length_b   1.000
_cell.length_c   1.000
_cell.angle_alpha   90.00
_cell.angle_beta   90.00
_cell.angle_gamma   90.00
#
_symmetry.space_group_name_H-M   'P 1'
#
loop_
_entity.id
_entity.type
_entity.pdbx_description
1 polymer ?
#
loop_
_entity_poly.entity_id
_entity_poly.type
_entity_poly.pdbx_seq_one_letter_code
_entity_poly.pdbx_strand_id
1 'polypeptide(L)'
;MVLDVPWQDHPALARALKDYPEALCLDGSPGLYYLRRGSGGGLSRYLIFFEGGGFCSSHEDCADRAGGYYGSTRGDGATRDLDHPFFTTSSTVSPLLWNWNHVFVRYCDGGYFSGSKQDPQRVGRASVFYRGRQITAAVFSDLAR
;
A
#
# COMPACT_ATOMS: atom_id res chain seq x y z
N MET A 1 15.35 5.91 13.92
CA MET A 1 16.36 6.98 13.73
C MET A 1 17.38 6.38 12.77
N VAL A 2 17.45 6.87 11.54
CA VAL A 2 18.29 6.30 10.46
C VAL A 2 19.19 7.43 9.95
N LEU A 3 19.94 8.08 10.85
CA LEU A 3 20.71 9.28 10.51
C LEU A 3 22.12 8.95 9.97
N ASP A 4 22.58 7.71 10.15
CA ASP A 4 23.95 7.28 9.81
C ASP A 4 24.04 6.50 8.48
N VAL A 5 22.92 6.35 7.77
CA VAL A 5 22.85 5.63 6.49
C VAL A 5 22.62 6.63 5.37
N PRO A 6 23.32 6.54 4.22
CA PRO A 6 23.04 7.37 3.06
C PRO A 6 21.56 7.35 2.70
N TRP A 7 21.04 8.49 2.26
CA TRP A 7 19.61 8.63 1.97
C TRP A 7 19.11 7.60 0.95
N GLN A 8 19.96 7.26 -0.02
CA GLN A 8 19.71 6.29 -1.08
C GLN A 8 19.36 4.89 -0.55
N ASP A 9 19.86 4.54 0.63
CA ASP A 9 19.74 3.22 1.24
C ASP A 9 18.66 3.20 2.34
N HIS A 10 17.90 4.27 2.53
CA HIS A 10 16.78 4.24 3.47
C HIS A 10 15.73 3.21 3.02
N PRO A 11 15.26 2.32 3.91
CA PRO A 11 14.17 1.42 3.59
C PRO A 11 12.86 2.20 3.43
N ALA A 12 11.92 1.67 2.65
CA ALA A 12 10.56 2.17 2.67
C ALA A 12 9.85 1.64 3.92
N LEU A 13 9.35 2.55 4.76
CA LEU A 13 8.76 2.22 6.04
C LEU A 13 7.25 2.01 5.90
N ALA A 14 6.73 0.97 6.54
CA ALA A 14 5.30 0.71 6.59
C ALA A 14 4.51 1.86 7.24
N ARG A 15 3.33 2.14 6.68
CA ARG A 15 2.32 3.07 7.15
C ARG A 15 0.97 2.35 7.07
N ALA A 16 0.57 1.75 8.18
CA ALA A 16 -0.74 1.13 8.30
C ALA A 16 -1.81 2.22 8.51
N LEU A 17 -2.90 2.14 7.77
CA LEU A 17 -3.99 3.13 7.75
C LEU A 17 -4.94 2.98 8.96
N LYS A 18 -4.38 2.80 10.16
CA LYS A 18 -5.12 2.50 11.39
C LYS A 18 -6.09 3.61 11.82
N ASP A 19 -5.79 4.85 11.47
CA ASP A 19 -6.63 6.01 11.76
C ASP A 19 -7.81 6.16 10.77
N TYR A 20 -7.92 5.26 9.78
CA TYR A 20 -8.99 5.23 8.78
C TYR A 20 -9.74 3.89 8.90
N PRO A 21 -10.73 3.77 9.79
CA PRO A 21 -11.32 2.48 10.17
C PRO A 21 -12.00 1.74 9.00
N GLU A 22 -12.38 2.45 7.93
CA GLU A 22 -12.99 1.87 6.74
C GLU A 22 -11.99 1.40 5.68
N ALA A 23 -10.70 1.74 5.81
CA ALA A 23 -9.64 1.35 4.88
C ALA A 23 -9.14 -0.06 5.22
N LEU A 24 -9.93 -1.07 4.88
CA LEU A 24 -9.69 -2.47 5.27
C LEU A 24 -9.38 -3.38 4.07
N CYS A 25 -8.43 -4.28 4.24
CA CYS A 25 -8.17 -5.40 3.34
C CYS A 25 -9.32 -6.43 3.40
N LEU A 26 -9.32 -7.40 2.48
CA LEU A 26 -10.35 -8.45 2.41
C LEU A 26 -10.60 -9.16 3.75
N ASP A 27 -9.56 -9.38 4.56
CA ASP A 27 -9.65 -10.05 5.88
C ASP A 27 -9.97 -9.14 7.07
N GLY A 28 -10.18 -7.84 6.81
CA GLY A 28 -10.43 -6.82 7.83
C GLY A 28 -9.18 -6.25 8.50
N SER A 29 -7.97 -6.60 8.06
CA SER A 29 -6.76 -5.87 8.48
C SER A 29 -6.72 -4.46 7.87
N PRO A 30 -6.09 -3.46 8.51
CA PRO A 30 -5.94 -2.14 7.91
C PRO A 30 -5.14 -2.19 6.61
N GLY A 31 -5.55 -1.39 5.63
CA GLY A 31 -4.74 -1.12 4.44
C GLY A 31 -3.39 -0.52 4.83
N LEU A 32 -2.42 -0.65 3.93
CA LEU A 32 -1.03 -0.30 4.21
C LEU A 32 -0.37 0.31 2.97
N TYR A 33 0.57 1.21 3.19
CA TYR A 33 1.54 1.59 2.16
C TYR A 33 2.94 1.66 2.76
N TYR A 34 3.96 1.57 1.92
CA TYR A 34 5.34 1.79 2.30
C TYR A 34 5.84 3.12 1.76
N LEU A 35 6.55 3.88 2.58
CA LEU A 35 7.07 5.20 2.24
C LEU A 35 8.58 5.26 2.46
N ARG A 36 9.32 5.52 1.39
CA ARG A 36 10.66 6.09 1.46
C ARG A 36 10.53 7.60 1.24
N ARG A 37 10.90 8.39 2.26
CA ARG A 37 10.83 9.86 2.16
C ARG A 37 11.83 10.36 1.12
N GLY A 38 11.42 11.38 0.35
CA GLY A 38 12.28 12.06 -0.62
C GLY A 38 13.42 12.83 0.04
N SER A 39 14.26 13.47 -0.77
CA SER A 39 15.35 14.34 -0.30
C SER A 39 15.42 15.65 -1.09
N GLY A 40 15.94 16.71 -0.45
CA GLY A 40 16.09 18.03 -1.06
C GLY A 40 14.79 18.54 -1.69
N GLY A 41 14.85 18.99 -2.94
CA GLY A 41 13.68 19.49 -3.69
C GLY A 41 12.64 18.42 -4.05
N GLY A 42 12.89 17.13 -3.79
CA GLY A 42 11.93 16.05 -3.99
C GLY A 42 11.00 15.81 -2.79
N LEU A 43 11.22 16.47 -1.65
CA LEU A 43 10.39 16.33 -0.45
C LEU A 43 8.91 16.66 -0.66
N SER A 44 8.58 17.53 -1.61
CA SER A 44 7.22 17.93 -1.96
C SER A 44 6.66 17.23 -3.20
N ARG A 45 7.32 16.16 -3.67
CA ARG A 45 6.96 15.43 -4.89
C ARG A 45 6.76 13.96 -4.56
N TYR A 46 5.85 13.29 -5.26
CA TYR A 46 5.44 11.93 -4.94
C TYR A 46 5.38 11.06 -6.19
N LEU A 47 6.03 9.91 -6.12
CA LEU A 47 5.78 8.76 -6.99
C LEU A 47 4.91 7.79 -6.19
N ILE A 48 3.66 7.62 -6.60
CA ILE A 48 2.70 6.74 -5.94
C ILE A 48 2.41 5.57 -6.86
N PHE A 49 2.85 4.39 -6.44
CA PHE A 49 2.68 3.15 -7.17
C PHE A 49 1.63 2.28 -6.47
N PHE A 50 0.63 1.86 -7.22
CA PHE A 50 -0.36 0.89 -6.76
C PHE A 50 0.06 -0.50 -7.21
N GLU A 51 0.28 -1.38 -6.24
CA GLU A 51 0.65 -2.76 -6.54
C GLU A 51 -0.47 -3.49 -7.29
N GLY A 52 -0.09 -4.35 -8.24
CA GLY A 52 -1.02 -5.25 -8.91
C GLY A 52 -1.25 -6.55 -8.14
N GLY A 53 -1.70 -7.59 -8.84
CA GLY A 53 -1.91 -8.91 -8.24
C GLY A 53 -3.14 -9.66 -8.75
N GLY A 54 -3.83 -9.15 -9.77
CA GLY A 54 -5.09 -9.71 -10.26
C GLY A 54 -6.27 -9.33 -9.37
N PHE A 55 -7.35 -10.09 -9.42
CA PHE A 55 -8.60 -9.84 -8.71
C PHE A 55 -9.24 -11.17 -8.32
N CYS A 56 -10.17 -11.14 -7.38
CA CYS A 56 -11.05 -12.27 -7.12
C CYS A 56 -12.41 -12.05 -7.82
N SER A 57 -13.00 -13.12 -8.33
CA SER A 57 -14.12 -13.07 -9.28
C SER A 57 -15.47 -13.52 -8.69
N SER A 58 -15.45 -14.13 -7.50
CA SER A 58 -16.64 -14.48 -6.71
C SER A 58 -16.42 -14.19 -5.23
N HIS A 59 -17.49 -14.22 -4.42
CA HIS A 59 -17.37 -14.01 -2.98
C HIS A 59 -16.54 -15.12 -2.32
N GLU A 60 -16.66 -16.36 -2.79
CA GLU A 60 -15.90 -17.51 -2.32
C GLU A 60 -14.41 -17.36 -2.65
N ASP A 61 -14.07 -17.02 -3.89
CA ASP A 61 -12.69 -16.75 -4.32
C ASP A 61 -12.06 -15.62 -3.48
N CYS A 62 -12.82 -14.55 -3.23
CA CYS A 62 -12.35 -13.46 -2.37
C CYS A 62 -12.17 -13.89 -0.90
N ALA A 63 -13.04 -14.75 -0.38
CA ALA A 63 -12.91 -15.29 0.98
C ALA A 63 -11.66 -16.17 1.13
N ASP A 64 -11.38 -17.01 0.12
CA ASP A 64 -10.17 -17.84 0.08
C ASP A 64 -8.91 -16.95 -0.03
N ARG A 65 -8.96 -15.91 -0.86
CA ARG A 65 -7.88 -14.94 -1.04
C ARG A 65 -7.61 -14.09 0.19
N ALA A 66 -8.61 -13.84 1.03
CA ALA A 66 -8.50 -13.00 2.22
C ALA A 66 -7.36 -13.44 3.17
N GLY A 67 -7.12 -14.74 3.29
CA GLY A 67 -6.05 -15.27 4.14
C GLY A 67 -4.63 -15.14 3.58
N GLY A 68 -4.47 -14.72 2.33
CA GLY A 68 -3.19 -14.61 1.65
C GLY A 68 -2.64 -13.19 1.58
N TYR A 69 -1.45 -13.06 0.98
CA TYR A 69 -0.79 -11.77 0.74
C TYR A 69 -1.76 -10.77 0.10
N TYR A 70 -2.44 -11.12 -0.99
CA TYR A 70 -3.33 -10.18 -1.68
C TYR A 70 -4.71 -9.95 -1.03
N GLY A 71 -4.91 -10.39 0.22
CA GLY A 71 -6.13 -10.17 0.98
C GLY A 71 -5.91 -9.72 2.43
N SER A 72 -4.66 -9.73 2.91
CA SER A 72 -4.29 -9.40 4.27
C SER A 72 -2.95 -8.68 4.34
N THR A 73 -2.85 -7.70 5.23
CA THR A 73 -1.57 -7.05 5.60
C THR A 73 -1.01 -7.56 6.92
N ARG A 74 -1.61 -8.58 7.54
CA ARG A 74 -1.16 -9.08 8.86
C ARG A 74 0.26 -9.65 8.84
N GLY A 75 0.70 -10.15 7.70
CA GLY A 75 2.05 -10.70 7.49
C GLY A 75 3.08 -9.69 7.00
N ASP A 76 2.70 -8.42 6.78
CA ASP A 76 3.59 -7.40 6.24
C ASP A 76 4.61 -6.93 7.31
N GLY A 77 5.86 -6.75 6.88
CA GLY A 77 6.94 -6.28 7.74
C GLY A 77 6.94 -4.77 7.97
N ALA A 78 7.80 -4.30 8.87
CA ALA A 78 7.96 -2.86 9.14
C ALA A 78 8.60 -2.10 7.97
N THR A 79 9.29 -2.81 7.09
CA THR A 79 10.03 -2.26 5.95
C THR A 79 9.79 -3.07 4.69
N ARG A 80 9.94 -2.43 3.54
CA ARG A 80 9.93 -3.08 2.23
C ARG A 80 11.06 -2.53 1.37
N ASP A 81 11.73 -3.44 0.66
CA ASP A 81 12.64 -3.09 -0.41
C ASP A 81 11.85 -2.78 -1.67
N LEU A 82 12.03 -1.56 -2.18
CA LEU A 82 11.39 -1.10 -3.40
C LEU A 82 12.25 -1.46 -4.61
N ASP A 83 12.37 -2.76 -4.89
CA ASP A 83 13.21 -3.30 -5.96
C ASP A 83 12.51 -3.22 -7.32
N HIS A 84 12.28 -1.99 -7.78
CA HIS A 84 11.78 -1.72 -9.13
C HIS A 84 12.47 -0.48 -9.69
N PRO A 85 12.82 -0.43 -11.00
CA PRO A 85 13.48 0.72 -11.61
C PRO A 85 12.79 2.07 -11.38
N PHE A 86 11.47 2.08 -11.18
CA PHE A 86 10.70 3.28 -10.85
C PHE A 86 11.08 3.90 -9.50
N PHE A 87 11.54 3.10 -8.54
CA PHE A 87 11.93 3.54 -7.19
C PHE A 87 13.44 3.68 -7.01
N THR A 88 14.21 3.68 -8.11
CA THR A 88 15.65 3.91 -8.02
C THR A 88 15.95 5.28 -7.42
N THR A 89 16.98 5.33 -6.58
CA THR A 89 17.52 6.55 -5.97
C THR A 89 18.72 7.09 -6.76
N SER A 90 19.01 6.52 -7.93
CA SER A 90 20.07 6.98 -8.82
C SER A 90 19.59 8.07 -9.76
N SER A 91 20.20 9.25 -9.68
CA SER A 91 19.92 10.37 -10.58
C SER A 91 20.37 10.13 -12.03
N THR A 92 21.26 9.17 -12.27
CA THR A 92 21.65 8.78 -13.63
C THR A 92 20.63 7.84 -14.28
N VAL A 93 19.96 7.01 -13.48
CA VAL A 93 18.92 6.08 -13.96
C VAL A 93 17.55 6.76 -14.03
N SER A 94 17.21 7.58 -13.03
CA SER A 94 15.95 8.34 -13.00
C SER A 94 16.18 9.82 -12.69
N PRO A 95 16.63 10.61 -13.69
CA PRO A 95 16.95 12.03 -13.48
C PRO A 95 15.82 12.86 -12.87
N LEU A 96 14.57 12.45 -13.13
CA LEU A 96 13.38 13.16 -12.67
C LEU A 96 12.87 12.72 -11.29
N LEU A 97 12.83 11.41 -11.01
CA LEU A 97 12.08 10.86 -9.87
C LEU A 97 12.98 10.35 -8.74
N TRP A 98 14.31 10.33 -8.95
CA TRP A 98 15.25 9.67 -8.05
C TRP A 98 15.16 10.14 -6.61
N ASN A 99 14.82 11.41 -6.35
CA ASN A 99 14.77 12.01 -5.01
C ASN A 99 13.34 12.32 -4.50
N TRP A 100 12.30 11.88 -5.20
CA TRP A 100 10.91 12.08 -4.77
C TRP A 100 10.57 11.18 -3.58
N ASN A 101 9.44 11.45 -2.91
CA ASN A 101 8.85 10.46 -2.03
C ASN A 101 8.41 9.25 -2.87
N HIS A 102 8.88 8.05 -2.50
CA HIS A 102 8.47 6.80 -3.14
C HIS A 102 7.44 6.13 -2.26
N VAL A 103 6.22 6.00 -2.78
CA VAL A 103 5.08 5.38 -2.11
C VAL A 103 4.69 4.11 -2.84
N PHE A 104 4.69 3.00 -2.12
CA PHE A 104 4.18 1.71 -2.59
C PHE A 104 2.88 1.39 -1.86
N VAL A 105 1.74 1.49 -2.55
CA VAL A 105 0.43 1.16 -2.00
C VAL A 105 0.22 -0.35 -2.09
N ARG A 106 0.07 -1.00 -0.94
CA ARG A 106 -0.01 -2.45 -0.81
C ARG A 106 -1.39 -2.95 -1.26
N TYR A 107 -1.42 -3.89 -2.21
CA TYR A 107 -2.68 -4.42 -2.75
C TYR A 107 -3.28 -5.54 -1.89
N CYS A 108 -4.45 -5.30 -1.30
CA CYS A 108 -5.10 -6.26 -0.43
C CYS A 108 -6.64 -6.27 -0.52
N ASP A 109 -7.24 -5.54 -1.46
CA ASP A 109 -8.71 -5.40 -1.56
C ASP A 109 -9.36 -6.36 -2.57
N GLY A 110 -8.57 -7.02 -3.40
CA GLY A 110 -9.05 -8.01 -4.38
C GLY A 110 -9.88 -7.44 -5.55
N GLY A 111 -10.04 -6.12 -5.64
CA GLY A 111 -10.88 -5.44 -6.63
C GLY A 111 -10.23 -4.22 -7.25
N TYR A 112 -8.93 -4.24 -7.49
CA TYR A 112 -8.17 -3.15 -8.13
C TYR A 112 -8.38 -1.78 -7.47
N PHE A 113 -8.43 -1.74 -6.14
CA PHE A 113 -8.66 -0.51 -5.38
C PHE A 113 -10.00 0.20 -5.69
N SER A 114 -10.98 -0.50 -6.28
CA SER A 114 -12.24 0.09 -6.74
C SER A 114 -13.45 -0.25 -5.87
N GLY A 115 -13.38 -1.35 -5.10
CA GLY A 115 -14.47 -1.80 -4.24
C GLY A 115 -14.85 -0.75 -3.19
N SER A 116 -16.14 -0.61 -2.91
CA SER A 116 -16.65 0.38 -1.95
C SER A 116 -17.85 -0.11 -1.13
N LYS A 117 -18.01 -1.43 -0.99
CA LYS A 117 -19.14 -2.03 -0.28
C LYS A 117 -19.11 -1.62 1.19
N GLN A 118 -20.20 -1.01 1.69
CA GLN A 118 -20.28 -0.50 3.06
C GLN A 118 -20.43 -1.59 4.12
N ASP A 119 -21.08 -2.70 3.77
CA ASP A 119 -21.26 -3.82 4.68
C ASP A 119 -20.33 -4.98 4.29
N PRO A 120 -19.70 -5.66 5.26
CA PRO A 120 -18.92 -6.86 4.97
C PRO A 120 -19.80 -7.93 4.31
N GLN A 121 -19.26 -8.59 3.28
CA GLN A 121 -19.91 -9.75 2.68
C GLN A 121 -19.68 -10.98 3.55
N ARG A 122 -20.75 -11.68 3.90
CA ARG A 122 -20.66 -12.96 4.60
C ARG A 122 -20.50 -14.10 3.60
N VAL A 123 -19.48 -14.93 3.83
CA VAL A 123 -19.18 -16.13 3.06
C VAL A 123 -18.91 -17.26 4.05
N GLY A 124 -19.91 -18.08 4.32
CA GLY A 124 -19.89 -19.06 5.42
C GLY A 124 -19.60 -18.38 6.77
N ARG A 125 -18.43 -18.68 7.36
CA ARG A 125 -17.97 -18.09 8.63
C ARG A 125 -17.13 -16.82 8.45
N ALA A 126 -16.65 -16.53 7.24
CA ALA A 126 -15.81 -15.37 6.95
C ALA A 126 -16.62 -14.09 6.69
N SER A 127 -16.07 -12.95 7.10
CA SER A 127 -16.51 -11.62 6.70
C SER A 127 -15.47 -11.06 5.75
N VAL A 128 -15.88 -10.71 4.53
CA VAL A 128 -15.01 -10.21 3.47
C VAL A 128 -15.29 -8.73 3.23
N PHE A 129 -14.25 -7.91 3.20
CA PHE A 129 -14.36 -6.45 3.09
C PHE A 129 -13.87 -5.95 1.72
N TYR A 130 -14.75 -5.32 0.95
CA TYR A 130 -14.42 -4.77 -0.37
C TYR A 130 -14.23 -3.25 -0.28
N ARG A 131 -13.06 -2.81 0.20
CA ARG A 131 -12.79 -1.40 0.58
C ARG A 131 -11.68 -0.72 -0.21
N GLY A 132 -11.40 -1.17 -1.43
CA GLY A 132 -10.36 -0.60 -2.28
C GLY A 132 -10.43 0.93 -2.42
N ARG A 133 -11.64 1.50 -2.58
CA ARG A 133 -11.86 2.94 -2.66
C ARG A 133 -11.47 3.66 -1.37
N GLN A 134 -11.85 3.09 -0.22
CA GLN A 134 -11.53 3.66 1.09
C GLN A 134 -10.04 3.57 1.40
N ILE A 135 -9.37 2.47 1.03
CA ILE A 135 -7.90 2.35 1.10
C ILE A 135 -7.25 3.46 0.28
N THR A 136 -7.67 3.65 -0.97
CA THR A 136 -7.13 4.69 -1.85
C THR A 136 -7.30 6.09 -1.25
N ALA A 137 -8.52 6.42 -0.83
CA ALA A 137 -8.81 7.72 -0.21
C ALA A 137 -7.99 7.96 1.07
N ALA A 138 -7.84 6.93 1.90
CA ALA A 138 -7.05 6.99 3.12
C ALA A 138 -5.56 7.20 2.83
N VAL A 139 -4.98 6.54 1.83
CA VAL A 139 -3.59 6.78 1.42
C VAL A 139 -3.36 8.24 1.04
N PHE A 140 -4.21 8.81 0.17
CA PHE A 140 -4.05 10.20 -0.23
C PHE A 140 -4.28 11.18 0.92
N SER A 141 -5.23 10.90 1.80
CA SER A 141 -5.49 11.72 3.00
C SER A 141 -4.33 11.68 3.98
N ASP A 142 -3.69 10.52 4.14
CA ASP A 142 -2.55 10.34 5.04
C ASP A 142 -1.29 11.02 4.52
N LEU A 143 -1.04 10.93 3.21
CA LEU A 143 0.09 11.60 2.55
C LEU A 143 -0.01 13.13 2.55
N ALA A 144 -1.22 13.66 2.70
CA ALA A 144 -1.49 15.10 2.73
C ALA A 144 -1.28 15.75 4.11
N ARG A 145 -0.94 14.97 5.14
CA ARG A 145 -0.64 15.46 6.50
C ARG A 145 0.81 15.94 6.63
#